data_AF-A0A1G2QDJ8-F1
#
_entry.id   AF-A0A1G2QDJ8-F1
#
_cell.length_a   1.000
_cell.length_b   1.000
_cell.length_c   1.000
_cell.angle_alpha   90.00
_cell.angle_beta   90.00
_cell.angle_gamma   90.00
#
_symmetry.space_group_name_H-M   'P 1'
#
loop_
_entity.id
_entity.type
_entity.pdbx_description
1 polymer ?
#
loop_
_entity_poly.entity_id
_entity_poly.type
_entity_poly.pdbx_seq_one_letter_code
_entity_poly.pdbx_strand_id
1 'polypeptide(L)'
;MKINIKETLKFFDQRQNSRGHASAIAGVVGEDLNAFVFKHYMEFELKAKTVKIFAGPVKQGTKKGKWLDRWIYVEERDGTKILYQCEIKSWSAAAFGGQDLLEKEGLESDDTKKVALNHWEKQKKLFSKDKEPNLVTKTLVRMDPNRNKEVKEFLKERRINKKDYKQKPLLLYWMPISNEEDRTPFFSEKVLKLKINFKSNFKEKLYIFSVSLYLRKLGKKKFLPLNMPNVKKRIDILNKIVVS
;
A
#
# COMPACT_ATOMS: atom_id res chain seq x y z
N MET A 1 1.50 2.29 18.60
CA MET A 1 2.47 3.40 18.44
C MET A 1 1.76 4.55 17.72
N LYS A 2 2.38 5.73 17.61
CA LYS A 2 1.83 6.86 16.86
C LYS A 2 2.89 7.41 15.92
N ILE A 3 2.48 7.86 14.73
CA ILE A 3 3.35 8.59 13.81
C ILE A 3 3.02 10.08 13.89
N ASN A 4 4.02 10.94 13.67
CA ASN A 4 3.80 12.36 13.42
C ASN A 4 3.55 12.55 11.93
N ILE A 5 2.34 12.97 11.54
CA ILE A 5 1.94 13.04 10.13
C ILE A 5 2.86 13.99 9.36
N LYS A 6 3.12 15.19 9.90
CA LYS A 6 3.95 16.22 9.24
C LYS A 6 5.37 15.72 9.00
N GLU A 7 6.01 15.18 10.03
CA GLU A 7 7.38 14.69 9.92
C GLU A 7 7.47 13.46 9.00
N THR A 8 6.44 12.62 8.97
CA THR A 8 6.38 11.47 8.06
C THR A 8 6.28 11.95 6.60
N LEU A 9 5.37 12.89 6.31
CA LEU A 9 5.27 13.51 4.98
C LEU A 9 6.58 14.18 4.58
N LYS A 10 7.17 14.99 5.47
CA LYS A 10 8.46 15.65 5.21
C LYS A 10 9.59 14.65 4.93
N PHE A 11 9.62 13.53 5.64
CA PHE A 11 10.66 12.51 5.46
C PHE A 11 10.58 11.81 4.11
N PHE A 12 9.37 11.42 3.68
CA PHE A 12 9.22 10.63 2.47
C PHE A 12 8.90 11.47 1.21
N ASP A 13 8.31 12.66 1.33
CA ASP A 13 7.93 13.49 0.17
C ASP A 13 8.95 14.59 -0.14
N GLN A 14 10.02 14.74 0.64
CA GLN A 14 11.10 15.69 0.34
C GLN A 14 12.45 14.99 0.35
N ARG A 15 13.28 15.31 -0.64
CA ARG A 15 14.69 14.92 -0.69
C ARG A 15 15.43 15.65 0.42
N GLN A 16 15.87 14.88 1.39
CA GLN A 16 16.77 15.34 2.44
C GLN A 16 18.22 14.97 2.07
N ASN A 17 19.21 15.59 2.72
CA ASN A 17 20.65 15.29 2.57
C ASN A 17 21.05 13.90 3.12
N SER A 18 20.12 12.94 3.12
CA SER A 18 20.21 11.65 3.82
C SER A 18 19.90 10.46 2.91
N ARG A 19 20.21 10.52 1.60
CA ARG A 19 19.82 9.51 0.60
C ARG A 19 20.02 8.05 1.04
N GLY A 20 21.10 7.75 1.78
CA GLY A 20 21.34 6.41 2.33
C GLY A 20 20.42 6.01 3.49
N HIS A 21 20.12 6.94 4.39
CA HIS A 21 19.25 6.70 5.56
C HIS A 21 17.77 6.53 5.16
N ALA A 22 17.34 7.20 4.09
CA ALA A 22 15.96 7.13 3.60
C ALA A 22 15.53 5.69 3.29
N SER A 23 16.34 4.96 2.51
CA SER A 23 16.08 3.57 2.16
C SER A 23 16.11 2.63 3.36
N ALA A 24 17.05 2.84 4.29
CA ALA A 24 17.16 2.02 5.50
C ALA A 24 15.93 2.20 6.41
N ILE A 25 15.54 3.44 6.68
CA ILE A 25 14.35 3.75 7.47
C ILE A 25 13.10 3.22 6.76
N ALA A 26 12.97 3.41 5.45
CA ALA A 26 11.86 2.86 4.66
C ALA A 26 11.81 1.33 4.74
N GLY A 27 12.96 0.64 4.79
CA GLY A 27 13.04 -0.81 5.02
C GLY A 27 12.56 -1.21 6.42
N VAL A 28 12.79 -0.36 7.43
CA VAL A 28 12.34 -0.62 8.81
C VAL A 28 10.86 -0.32 9.01
N VAL A 29 10.30 0.71 8.38
CA VAL A 29 8.92 1.16 8.68
C VAL A 29 7.97 1.15 7.49
N GLY A 30 8.45 1.30 6.26
CA GLY A 30 7.64 1.72 5.12
C GLY A 30 6.51 0.75 4.75
N GLU A 31 6.79 -0.56 4.73
CA GLU A 31 5.78 -1.55 4.35
C GLU A 31 4.62 -1.62 5.36
N ASP A 32 4.95 -1.75 6.66
CA ASP A 32 3.95 -1.76 7.73
C ASP A 32 3.24 -0.39 7.83
N LEU A 33 3.96 0.72 7.66
CA LEU A 33 3.39 2.06 7.65
C LEU A 33 2.28 2.17 6.59
N ASN A 34 2.57 1.80 5.35
CA ASN A 34 1.60 1.87 4.27
C ASN A 34 0.38 0.96 4.53
N ALA A 35 0.61 -0.28 4.97
CA ALA A 35 -0.47 -1.22 5.26
C ALA A 35 -1.37 -0.73 6.40
N PHE A 36 -0.79 -0.22 7.49
CA PHE A 36 -1.55 0.23 8.65
C PHE A 36 -2.23 1.58 8.45
N VAL A 37 -1.68 2.47 7.60
CA VAL A 37 -2.39 3.68 7.18
C VAL A 37 -3.60 3.31 6.31
N PHE A 38 -3.46 2.34 5.40
CA PHE A 38 -4.61 1.81 4.66
C PHE A 38 -5.68 1.19 5.57
N LYS A 39 -5.28 0.41 6.58
CA LYS A 39 -6.21 -0.10 7.59
C LYS A 39 -6.94 1.02 8.32
N HIS A 40 -6.23 2.07 8.73
CA HIS A 40 -6.86 3.23 9.36
C HIS A 40 -7.87 3.90 8.41
N TYR A 41 -7.53 4.09 7.13
CA TYR A 41 -8.48 4.60 6.14
C TYR A 41 -9.74 3.73 6.04
N MET A 42 -9.58 2.42 5.92
CA MET A 42 -10.69 1.48 5.84
C MET A 42 -11.58 1.51 7.09
N GLU A 43 -11.01 1.53 8.29
CA GLU A 43 -11.75 1.50 9.56
C GLU A 43 -12.42 2.85 9.89
N PHE A 44 -11.78 3.97 9.58
CA PHE A 44 -12.24 5.28 10.04
C PHE A 44 -12.91 6.13 8.96
N GLU A 45 -12.50 6.03 7.69
CA GLU A 45 -13.13 6.76 6.58
C GLU A 45 -14.24 5.93 5.95
N LEU A 46 -13.92 4.70 5.51
CA LEU A 46 -14.89 3.80 4.89
C LEU A 46 -15.71 2.99 5.91
N LYS A 47 -15.33 3.09 7.19
CA LYS A 47 -16.04 2.49 8.31
C LYS A 47 -16.26 0.98 8.16
N ALA A 48 -15.30 0.29 7.55
CA ALA A 48 -15.28 -1.15 7.43
C ALA A 48 -15.47 -1.79 8.82
N LYS A 49 -16.26 -2.85 8.86
CA LYS A 49 -16.59 -3.58 10.10
C LYS A 49 -15.37 -4.31 10.65
N THR A 50 -14.58 -4.93 9.77
CA THR A 50 -13.36 -5.64 10.15
C THR A 50 -12.26 -5.34 9.15
N VAL A 51 -11.06 -5.00 9.64
CA VAL A 51 -9.86 -4.93 8.79
C VAL A 51 -8.72 -5.72 9.45
N LYS A 52 -8.18 -6.72 8.76
CA LYS A 52 -7.08 -7.55 9.26
C LYS A 52 -5.93 -7.54 8.26
N ILE A 53 -4.75 -7.18 8.74
CA ILE A 53 -3.49 -7.30 7.99
C ILE A 53 -2.82 -8.58 8.47
N PHE A 54 -2.34 -9.39 7.54
CA PHE A 54 -1.62 -10.63 7.83
C PHE A 54 -0.13 -10.43 7.58
N ALA A 55 0.69 -10.94 8.48
CA ALA A 55 2.12 -10.95 8.27
C ALA A 55 2.51 -12.14 7.37
N GLY A 56 3.72 -12.09 6.83
CA GLY A 56 4.26 -13.15 6.01
C GLY A 56 3.95 -13.05 4.52
N PRO A 57 4.60 -13.90 3.71
CA PRO A 57 4.65 -13.73 2.27
C PRO A 57 3.32 -14.07 1.59
N VAL A 58 3.06 -13.40 0.48
CA VAL A 58 1.95 -13.67 -0.43
C VAL A 58 2.50 -14.45 -1.64
N LYS A 59 2.13 -15.73 -1.82
CA LYS A 59 2.74 -16.63 -2.82
C LYS A 59 1.72 -17.22 -3.82
N GLN A 60 2.16 -17.52 -5.04
CA GLN A 60 1.35 -18.09 -6.15
C GLN A 60 1.08 -19.61 -6.06
N GLY A 61 1.45 -20.28 -4.96
CA GLY A 61 1.22 -21.72 -4.80
C GLY A 61 2.35 -22.64 -5.29
N THR A 62 3.27 -22.19 -6.14
CA THR A 62 4.46 -22.94 -6.59
C THR A 62 5.76 -22.40 -5.98
N LYS A 63 6.82 -23.24 -5.87
CA LYS A 63 8.11 -22.85 -5.26
C LYS A 63 8.87 -21.74 -6.03
N LYS A 64 8.60 -21.56 -7.33
CA LYS A 64 9.27 -20.59 -8.23
C LYS A 64 8.40 -19.38 -8.64
N GLY A 65 7.29 -19.12 -7.94
CA GLY A 65 6.36 -18.04 -8.29
C GLY A 65 6.74 -16.66 -7.74
N LYS A 66 6.16 -15.60 -8.31
CA LYS A 66 6.28 -14.21 -7.81
C LYS A 66 5.64 -14.08 -6.42
N TRP A 67 6.19 -13.23 -5.58
CA TRP A 67 5.65 -12.95 -4.25
C TRP A 67 5.17 -11.51 -4.15
N LEU A 68 4.17 -11.26 -3.31
CA LEU A 68 3.75 -9.92 -2.90
C LEU A 68 3.98 -9.71 -1.40
N ASP A 69 3.69 -8.50 -0.97
CA ASP A 69 4.07 -7.96 0.34
C ASP A 69 3.09 -8.39 1.44
N ARG A 70 1.77 -8.19 1.24
CA ARG A 70 0.76 -8.44 2.29
C ARG A 70 -0.57 -8.98 1.77
N TRP A 71 -1.23 -9.77 2.63
CA TRP A 71 -2.68 -10.00 2.53
C TRP A 71 -3.40 -9.01 3.46
N ILE A 72 -4.50 -8.43 2.99
CA ILE A 72 -5.37 -7.58 3.81
C ILE A 72 -6.83 -8.01 3.62
N TYR A 73 -7.46 -8.45 4.70
CA TYR A 73 -8.88 -8.77 4.72
C TYR A 73 -9.69 -7.55 5.16
N VAL A 74 -10.77 -7.26 4.44
CA VAL A 74 -11.74 -6.21 4.74
C VAL A 74 -13.14 -6.82 4.71
N GLU A 75 -13.91 -6.61 5.78
CA GLU A 75 -15.35 -6.82 5.81
C GLU A 75 -16.01 -5.44 5.84
N GLU A 76 -16.70 -5.10 4.76
CA GLU A 76 -17.45 -3.85 4.62
C GLU A 76 -18.72 -3.90 5.49
N ARG A 77 -19.36 -2.74 5.67
CA ARG A 77 -20.55 -2.61 6.53
C ARG A 77 -21.74 -3.43 6.03
N ASP A 78 -21.87 -3.56 4.72
CA ASP A 78 -22.90 -4.36 4.04
C ASP A 78 -22.64 -5.88 4.13
N GLY A 79 -21.53 -6.29 4.77
CA GLY A 79 -21.13 -7.68 4.90
C GLY A 79 -20.29 -8.21 3.73
N THR A 80 -19.99 -7.38 2.72
CA THR A 80 -19.09 -7.70 1.62
C THR A 80 -17.70 -8.01 2.16
N LYS A 81 -17.15 -9.18 1.81
CA LYS A 81 -15.83 -9.63 2.26
C LYS A 81 -14.84 -9.56 1.10
N ILE A 82 -13.74 -8.86 1.31
CA ILE A 82 -12.68 -8.68 0.32
C ILE A 82 -11.36 -9.16 0.93
N LEU A 83 -10.64 -9.98 0.19
CA LEU A 83 -9.28 -10.37 0.51
C LEU A 83 -8.34 -9.74 -0.53
N TYR A 84 -7.71 -8.64 -0.15
CA TYR A 84 -6.75 -7.95 -0.99
C TYR A 84 -5.41 -8.68 -0.98
N GLN A 85 -4.89 -8.94 -2.18
CA GLN A 85 -3.47 -9.27 -2.38
C GLN A 85 -2.72 -7.98 -2.71
N CYS A 86 -1.73 -7.64 -1.89
CA CYS A 86 -1.16 -6.30 -1.87
C CYS A 86 0.31 -6.31 -2.26
N GLU A 87 0.67 -5.44 -3.20
CA GLU A 87 2.05 -4.96 -3.36
C GLU A 87 2.14 -3.54 -2.82
N ILE A 88 3.22 -3.26 -2.10
CA ILE A 88 3.47 -2.05 -1.36
C ILE A 88 4.73 -1.39 -1.91
N LYS A 89 4.60 -0.13 -2.32
CA LYS A 89 5.70 0.66 -2.86
C LYS A 89 5.93 1.89 -2.00
N SER A 90 6.94 1.79 -1.14
CA SER A 90 7.40 2.87 -0.25
C SER A 90 8.34 3.85 -0.95
N TRP A 91 8.10 4.15 -2.24
CA TRP A 91 8.95 5.07 -3.00
C TRP A 91 8.79 6.49 -2.48
N SER A 92 9.85 7.02 -1.89
CA SER A 92 9.97 8.41 -1.43
C SER A 92 10.40 9.33 -2.58
N ALA A 93 10.38 10.64 -2.36
CA ALA A 93 10.96 11.65 -3.25
C ALA A 93 12.46 11.44 -3.51
N ALA A 94 13.16 10.75 -2.58
CA ALA A 94 14.55 10.35 -2.74
C ALA A 94 14.76 9.12 -3.64
N ALA A 95 13.70 8.41 -4.02
CA ALA A 95 13.77 7.31 -4.97
C ALA A 95 13.96 7.80 -6.41
N PHE A 96 14.44 6.92 -7.30
CA PHE A 96 14.61 7.24 -8.72
C PHE A 96 13.27 7.67 -9.34
N GLY A 97 13.25 8.87 -9.93
CA GLY A 97 12.06 9.45 -10.55
C GLY A 97 11.03 10.05 -9.57
N GLY A 98 11.33 10.04 -8.27
CA GLY A 98 10.54 10.71 -7.22
C GLY A 98 10.52 12.22 -7.41
N GLN A 99 9.49 12.88 -6.90
CA GLN A 99 9.29 14.31 -6.98
C GLN A 99 9.05 14.88 -5.58
N ASP A 100 9.67 16.02 -5.29
CA ASP A 100 9.46 16.72 -4.03
C ASP A 100 8.05 17.29 -3.96
N LEU A 101 7.42 17.17 -2.79
CA LEU A 101 6.12 17.75 -2.47
C LEU A 101 6.15 18.23 -1.02
N LEU A 102 6.05 19.55 -0.80
CA LEU A 102 6.25 20.10 0.54
C LEU A 102 5.16 19.60 1.49
N GLU A 103 5.48 19.38 2.76
CA GLU A 103 4.53 18.82 3.73
C GLU A 103 3.39 19.78 4.06
N LYS A 104 3.64 21.09 3.87
CA LYS A 104 2.64 22.16 4.01
C LYS A 104 1.60 22.18 2.89
N GLU A 105 1.87 21.51 1.78
CA GLU A 105 0.93 21.45 0.66
C GLU A 105 -0.22 20.51 1.03
N GLY A 106 -1.39 21.09 1.28
CA GLY A 106 -2.59 20.33 1.58
C GLY A 106 -3.07 19.50 0.39
N LEU A 107 -4.05 18.63 0.64
CA LEU A 107 -4.69 17.83 -0.41
C LEU A 107 -5.21 18.72 -1.57
N GLU A 108 -5.71 19.91 -1.24
CA GLU A 108 -6.32 20.83 -2.19
C GLU A 108 -5.32 21.62 -3.05
N SER A 109 -4.00 21.55 -2.78
CA SER A 109 -3.03 22.34 -3.55
C SER A 109 -2.91 21.86 -5.01
N ASP A 110 -2.66 22.81 -5.91
CA ASP A 110 -2.39 22.54 -7.33
C ASP A 110 -1.12 21.70 -7.51
N ASP A 111 -0.11 21.92 -6.66
CA ASP A 111 1.11 21.11 -6.64
C ASP A 111 0.80 19.65 -6.31
N THR A 112 -0.02 19.38 -5.28
CA THR A 112 -0.44 18.01 -4.95
C THR A 112 -1.17 17.37 -6.12
N LYS A 113 -2.07 18.11 -6.79
CA LYS A 113 -2.78 17.63 -7.99
C LYS A 113 -1.82 17.28 -9.12
N LYS A 114 -0.91 18.19 -9.45
CA LYS A 114 0.08 18.03 -10.52
C LYS A 114 1.01 16.85 -10.26
N VAL A 115 1.52 16.70 -9.04
CA VAL A 115 2.39 15.59 -8.66
C VAL A 115 1.64 14.25 -8.69
N ALA A 116 0.43 14.20 -8.14
CA ALA A 116 -0.38 12.98 -8.13
C ALA A 116 -0.68 12.46 -9.55
N LEU A 117 -1.07 13.36 -10.45
CA LEU A 117 -1.33 13.03 -11.85
C LEU A 117 -0.04 12.60 -12.57
N ASN A 118 1.07 13.31 -12.36
CA ASN A 118 2.36 12.95 -12.95
C ASN A 118 2.80 11.54 -12.52
N HIS A 119 2.67 11.21 -11.24
CA HIS A 119 2.96 9.85 -10.77
C HIS A 119 2.03 8.81 -11.40
N TRP A 120 0.74 9.11 -11.54
CA TRP A 120 -0.19 8.21 -12.21
C TRP A 120 0.18 7.94 -13.67
N GLU A 121 0.48 8.99 -14.45
CA GLU A 121 0.91 8.86 -15.84
C GLU A 121 2.20 8.06 -15.98
N LYS A 122 3.17 8.28 -15.07
CA LYS A 122 4.40 7.47 -15.01
C LYS A 122 4.10 6.01 -14.69
N GLN A 123 3.20 5.72 -13.75
CA GLN A 123 2.84 4.35 -13.39
C GLN A 123 2.14 3.63 -14.55
N LYS A 124 1.22 4.28 -15.26
CA LYS A 124 0.56 3.67 -16.44
C LYS A 124 1.58 3.17 -17.47
N LYS A 125 2.65 3.93 -17.71
CA LYS A 125 3.73 3.52 -18.63
C LYS A 125 4.50 2.29 -18.15
N LEU A 126 4.52 1.99 -16.85
CA LEU A 126 5.18 0.78 -16.32
C LEU A 126 4.32 -0.48 -16.55
N PHE A 127 2.99 -0.36 -16.56
CA PHE A 127 2.11 -1.50 -16.82
C PHE A 127 2.25 -2.08 -18.23
N SER A 128 2.64 -1.26 -19.21
CA SER A 128 2.72 -1.65 -20.62
C SER A 128 4.11 -2.09 -21.10
N LYS A 129 5.13 -2.12 -20.22
CA LYS A 129 6.52 -2.43 -20.62
C LYS A 129 6.83 -3.91 -20.66
N ASP A 130 6.39 -4.64 -19.64
CA ASP A 130 6.88 -6.00 -19.42
C ASP A 130 5.99 -7.05 -20.10
N LYS A 131 6.64 -8.02 -20.77
CA LYS A 131 5.98 -9.22 -21.32
C LYS A 131 5.61 -10.24 -20.23
N GLU A 132 6.22 -10.13 -19.05
CA GLU A 132 5.96 -10.98 -17.90
C GLU A 132 5.60 -10.15 -16.66
N PRO A 133 4.82 -10.70 -15.71
CA PRO A 133 4.48 -9.98 -14.49
C PRO A 133 5.71 -9.65 -13.63
N ASN A 134 5.94 -8.36 -13.39
CA ASN A 134 7.07 -7.86 -12.61
C ASN A 134 6.68 -6.59 -11.81
N LEU A 135 7.49 -6.20 -10.83
CA LEU A 135 7.33 -4.97 -10.05
C LEU A 135 5.91 -4.78 -9.50
N VAL A 136 5.11 -3.89 -10.08
CA VAL A 136 3.73 -3.59 -9.65
C VAL A 136 2.70 -4.46 -10.39
N THR A 137 3.05 -5.00 -11.56
CA THR A 137 2.15 -5.79 -12.40
C THR A 137 1.99 -7.23 -11.89
N LYS A 138 2.94 -7.75 -11.10
CA LYS A 138 2.78 -9.05 -10.41
C LYS A 138 1.57 -9.09 -9.46
N THR A 139 1.09 -7.93 -9.01
CA THR A 139 -0.16 -7.80 -8.23
C THR A 139 -1.37 -8.29 -9.03
N LEU A 140 -1.29 -8.34 -10.36
CA LEU A 140 -2.36 -8.84 -11.24
C LEU A 140 -2.30 -10.36 -11.46
N VAL A 141 -1.33 -11.05 -10.87
CA VAL A 141 -1.28 -12.52 -10.88
C VAL A 141 -1.89 -13.05 -9.61
N ARG A 142 -2.82 -13.99 -9.71
CA ARG A 142 -3.57 -14.49 -8.56
C ARG A 142 -2.65 -15.25 -7.59
N MET A 143 -2.72 -14.86 -6.33
CA MET A 143 -1.98 -15.47 -5.23
C MET A 143 -2.86 -16.50 -4.50
N ASP A 144 -2.24 -17.48 -3.85
CA ASP A 144 -2.96 -18.52 -3.10
C ASP A 144 -2.95 -18.20 -1.59
N PRO A 145 -4.10 -17.81 -1.00
CA PRO A 145 -4.18 -17.49 0.41
C PRO A 145 -3.89 -18.69 1.32
N ASN A 146 -4.05 -19.92 0.85
CA ASN A 146 -3.76 -21.12 1.66
C ASN A 146 -2.26 -21.33 1.90
N ARG A 147 -1.38 -20.59 1.20
CA ARG A 147 0.07 -20.61 1.43
C ARG A 147 0.51 -19.67 2.55
N ASN A 148 -0.36 -18.81 3.04
CA ASN A 148 -0.12 -18.00 4.22
C ASN A 148 -0.86 -18.63 5.41
N LYS A 149 -0.11 -19.07 6.42
CA LYS A 149 -0.65 -19.77 7.59
C LYS A 149 -1.68 -18.92 8.34
N GLU A 150 -1.38 -17.65 8.58
CA GLU A 150 -2.26 -16.73 9.32
C GLU A 150 -3.57 -16.48 8.57
N VAL A 151 -3.51 -16.31 7.24
CA VAL A 151 -4.72 -16.15 6.41
C VAL A 151 -5.57 -17.41 6.45
N LYS A 152 -4.95 -18.59 6.27
CA LYS A 152 -5.65 -19.87 6.28
C LYS A 152 -6.34 -20.13 7.62
N GLU A 153 -5.65 -19.87 8.73
CA GLU A 153 -6.18 -20.03 10.08
C GLU A 153 -7.33 -19.06 10.33
N PHE A 154 -7.17 -17.78 10.01
CA PHE A 154 -8.22 -16.78 10.16
C PHE A 154 -9.48 -17.12 9.37
N LEU A 155 -9.35 -17.52 8.10
CA LEU A 155 -10.48 -17.90 7.27
C LEU A 155 -11.19 -19.15 7.83
N LYS A 156 -10.43 -20.14 8.32
CA LYS A 156 -10.97 -21.35 8.96
C LYS A 156 -11.73 -21.02 10.24
N GLU A 157 -11.15 -20.25 11.15
CA GLU A 157 -11.76 -19.82 12.41
C GLU A 157 -13.07 -19.08 12.19
N ARG A 158 -13.11 -18.22 11.17
CA ARG A 158 -14.29 -17.43 10.79
C ARG A 158 -15.29 -18.20 9.92
N ARG A 159 -15.01 -19.47 9.58
CA ARG A 159 -15.81 -20.31 8.66
C ARG A 159 -16.05 -19.63 7.31
N ILE A 160 -15.08 -18.87 6.82
CA ILE A 160 -15.12 -18.17 5.52
C ILE A 160 -14.51 -19.07 4.45
N ASN A 161 -15.30 -19.44 3.45
CA ASN A 161 -14.87 -20.22 2.30
C ASN A 161 -14.51 -19.31 1.12
N LYS A 162 -13.87 -19.90 0.09
CA LYS A 162 -13.46 -19.18 -1.13
C LYS A 162 -14.59 -18.46 -1.88
N LYS A 163 -15.84 -18.95 -1.75
CA LYS A 163 -17.03 -18.33 -2.35
C LYS A 163 -17.55 -17.12 -1.56
N ASP A 164 -17.16 -17.00 -0.29
CA ASP A 164 -17.70 -16.01 0.65
C ASP A 164 -16.95 -14.68 0.59
N TYR A 165 -15.83 -14.60 -0.16
CA TYR A 165 -15.06 -13.38 -0.33
C TYR A 165 -14.60 -13.16 -1.77
N LYS A 166 -14.38 -11.90 -2.12
CA LYS A 166 -13.77 -11.49 -3.39
C LYS A 166 -12.27 -11.31 -3.18
N GLN A 167 -11.46 -12.01 -3.96
CA GLN A 167 -10.03 -11.72 -4.02
C GLN A 167 -9.80 -10.56 -4.99
N LYS A 168 -9.12 -9.49 -4.54
CA LYS A 168 -8.88 -8.30 -5.37
C LYS A 168 -7.40 -7.88 -5.33
N PRO A 169 -6.83 -7.35 -6.42
CA PRO A 169 -5.48 -6.84 -6.44
C PRO A 169 -5.44 -5.41 -5.89
N LEU A 170 -4.46 -5.11 -5.05
CA LEU A 170 -4.29 -3.81 -4.40
C LEU A 170 -2.84 -3.34 -4.49
N LEU A 171 -2.65 -2.09 -4.90
CA LEU A 171 -1.37 -1.39 -4.77
C LEU A 171 -1.48 -0.37 -3.65
N LEU A 172 -0.53 -0.40 -2.70
CA LEU A 172 -0.36 0.65 -1.72
C LEU A 172 0.89 1.46 -2.10
N TYR A 173 0.70 2.70 -2.47
CA TYR A 173 1.79 3.62 -2.76
C TYR A 173 1.98 4.58 -1.59
N TRP A 174 3.24 4.80 -1.21
CA TRP A 174 3.56 5.94 -0.36
C TRP A 174 3.21 7.25 -1.08
N MET A 175 3.77 7.44 -2.29
CA MET A 175 3.70 8.70 -3.03
C MET A 175 2.27 9.20 -3.30
N PRO A 176 2.08 10.52 -3.45
CA PRO A 176 0.82 11.07 -3.91
C PRO A 176 0.53 10.55 -5.32
N ILE A 177 -0.60 9.87 -5.51
CA ILE A 177 -1.00 9.28 -6.79
C ILE A 177 -2.52 9.18 -6.86
N SER A 178 -3.09 9.63 -7.98
CA SER A 178 -4.53 9.55 -8.25
C SER A 178 -4.76 9.61 -9.76
N ASN A 179 -5.78 8.90 -10.26
CA ASN A 179 -6.33 9.11 -11.59
C ASN A 179 -7.59 9.99 -11.60
N GLU A 180 -8.04 10.42 -10.41
CA GLU A 180 -9.22 11.22 -10.18
C GLU A 180 -8.83 12.67 -9.87
N GLU A 181 -9.60 13.63 -10.39
CA GLU A 181 -9.33 15.07 -10.22
C GLU A 181 -9.45 15.52 -8.76
N ASP A 182 -10.30 14.84 -7.98
CA ASP A 182 -10.54 15.10 -6.56
C ASP A 182 -9.42 14.57 -5.66
N ARG A 183 -8.44 13.85 -6.22
CA ARG A 183 -7.30 13.25 -5.50
C ARG A 183 -7.76 12.28 -4.40
N THR A 184 -8.83 11.53 -4.67
CA THR A 184 -9.31 10.49 -3.74
C THR A 184 -8.18 9.50 -3.40
N PRO A 185 -7.83 9.33 -2.11
CA PRO A 185 -6.71 8.46 -1.73
C PRO A 185 -6.92 6.99 -2.07
N PHE A 186 -8.15 6.52 -2.27
CA PHE A 186 -8.47 5.14 -2.60
C PHE A 186 -9.35 5.07 -3.85
N PHE A 187 -8.75 4.67 -4.97
CA PHE A 187 -9.41 4.65 -6.27
C PHE A 187 -9.18 3.33 -6.98
N SER A 188 -9.76 3.18 -8.17
CA SER A 188 -9.58 1.98 -8.99
C SER A 188 -9.43 2.28 -10.46
N GLU A 189 -8.61 1.49 -11.15
CA GLU A 189 -8.48 1.55 -12.61
C GLU A 189 -8.93 0.22 -13.22
N LYS A 190 -9.60 0.27 -14.37
CA LYS A 190 -9.99 -0.95 -15.08
C LYS A 190 -8.73 -1.65 -15.59
N VAL A 191 -8.58 -2.95 -15.34
CA VAL A 191 -7.35 -3.68 -15.76
C VAL A 191 -7.15 -3.61 -17.29
N LEU A 192 -8.24 -3.63 -18.05
CA LEU A 192 -8.21 -3.49 -19.52
C LEU A 192 -7.63 -2.14 -20.00
N LYS A 193 -7.71 -1.08 -19.19
CA LYS A 193 -7.15 0.24 -19.52
C LYS A 193 -5.64 0.33 -19.26
N LEU A 194 -5.06 -0.60 -18.49
CA LEU A 194 -3.63 -0.58 -18.12
C LEU A 194 -2.70 -1.07 -19.24
N LYS A 195 -3.24 -1.48 -20.41
CA LYS A 195 -2.47 -1.95 -21.58
C LYS A 195 -1.36 -2.97 -21.21
N ILE A 196 -1.68 -3.94 -20.36
CA ILE A 196 -0.74 -4.99 -19.95
C ILE A 196 -0.48 -5.98 -21.10
N ASN A 197 0.76 -6.47 -21.22
CA ASN A 197 1.16 -7.39 -22.29
C ASN A 197 1.14 -8.87 -21.86
N PHE A 198 0.43 -9.21 -20.78
CA PHE A 198 0.31 -10.57 -20.29
C PHE A 198 -1.12 -10.88 -19.83
N LYS A 199 -1.45 -12.17 -19.72
CA LYS A 199 -2.76 -12.62 -19.24
C LYS A 199 -2.90 -12.40 -17.73
N SER A 200 -3.69 -11.40 -17.35
CA SER A 200 -4.06 -11.15 -15.95
C SER A 200 -5.13 -12.14 -15.46
N ASN A 201 -5.06 -12.54 -14.19
CA ASN A 201 -6.14 -13.28 -13.53
C ASN A 201 -7.30 -12.37 -13.07
N PHE A 202 -7.07 -11.06 -12.99
CA PHE A 202 -8.06 -10.06 -12.64
C PHE A 202 -8.46 -9.27 -13.88
N LYS A 203 -9.74 -9.32 -14.25
CA LYS A 203 -10.25 -8.65 -15.46
C LYS A 203 -10.94 -7.31 -15.18
N GLU A 204 -11.41 -7.11 -13.96
CA GLU A 204 -12.24 -5.96 -13.60
C GLU A 204 -11.40 -4.72 -13.24
N LYS A 205 -10.86 -4.69 -12.02
CA LYS A 205 -10.28 -3.49 -11.42
C LYS A 205 -9.00 -3.82 -10.67
N LEU A 206 -8.05 -2.89 -10.77
CA LEU A 206 -6.92 -2.74 -9.87
C LEU A 206 -7.24 -1.64 -8.86
N TYR A 207 -7.20 -1.97 -7.58
CA TYR A 207 -7.39 -0.97 -6.52
C TYR A 207 -6.05 -0.35 -6.17
N ILE A 208 -6.05 0.95 -5.90
CA ILE A 208 -4.86 1.72 -5.60
C ILE A 208 -5.15 2.60 -4.40
N PHE A 209 -4.24 2.61 -3.44
CA PHE A 209 -4.28 3.51 -2.29
C PHE A 209 -3.02 4.37 -2.25
N SER A 210 -3.21 5.69 -2.11
CA SER A 210 -2.15 6.66 -1.88
C SER A 210 -2.11 7.06 -0.41
N VAL A 211 -1.03 6.66 0.26
CA VAL A 211 -0.80 6.94 1.68
C VAL A 211 -0.56 8.44 1.88
N SER A 212 0.27 9.08 1.05
CA SER A 212 0.53 10.53 1.14
C SER A 212 -0.74 11.36 0.98
N LEU A 213 -1.60 11.05 -0.02
CA LEU A 213 -2.87 11.79 -0.18
C LEU A 213 -3.78 11.62 1.03
N TYR A 214 -3.87 10.41 1.60
CA TYR A 214 -4.68 10.22 2.80
C TYR A 214 -4.13 10.99 4.01
N LEU A 215 -2.82 10.95 4.23
CA LEU A 215 -2.20 11.70 5.32
C LEU A 215 -2.39 13.22 5.17
N ARG A 216 -2.34 13.75 3.93
CA ARG A 216 -2.65 15.15 3.63
C ARG A 216 -4.12 15.49 3.86
N LYS A 217 -5.04 14.57 3.51
CA LYS A 217 -6.48 14.69 3.83
C LYS A 217 -6.72 14.85 5.34
N LEU A 218 -5.93 14.15 6.17
CA LEU A 218 -6.02 14.24 7.63
C LEU A 218 -5.50 15.57 8.20
N GLY A 219 -5.03 16.53 7.38
CA GLY A 219 -4.10 17.64 7.66
C GLY A 219 -4.24 18.48 8.93
N LYS A 220 -5.32 18.36 9.70
CA LYS A 220 -5.44 18.93 11.07
C LYS A 220 -4.85 18.04 12.17
N LYS A 221 -4.68 16.74 11.91
CA LYS A 221 -4.15 15.79 12.89
C LYS A 221 -2.63 15.86 12.92
N LYS A 222 -2.06 16.10 14.10
CA LYS A 222 -0.61 16.01 14.32
C LYS A 222 -0.12 14.56 14.37
N PHE A 223 -0.90 13.69 15.00
CA PHE A 223 -0.51 12.29 15.23
C PHE A 223 -1.56 11.32 14.70
N LEU A 224 -1.10 10.20 14.16
CA LEU A 224 -1.95 9.07 13.75
C LEU A 224 -1.58 7.83 14.57
N PRO A 225 -2.48 7.30 15.41
CA PRO A 225 -2.23 6.05 16.12
C PRO A 225 -2.25 4.89 15.12
N LEU A 226 -1.17 4.11 15.09
CA LEU A 226 -1.02 2.93 14.25
C LEU A 226 -0.51 1.76 15.10
N ASN A 227 -1.16 0.61 14.97
CA ASN A 227 -0.73 -0.62 15.63
C ASN A 227 0.22 -1.38 14.71
N MET A 228 1.51 -1.00 14.67
CA MET A 228 2.52 -1.67 13.83
C MET A 228 3.44 -2.57 14.68
N PRO A 229 3.02 -3.78 15.07
CA PRO A 229 3.80 -4.63 15.99
C PRO A 229 5.15 -5.04 15.41
N ASN A 230 5.23 -5.28 14.09
CA ASN A 230 6.49 -5.64 13.44
C ASN A 230 7.52 -4.50 13.46
N VAL A 231 7.05 -3.25 13.29
CA VAL A 231 7.91 -2.06 13.41
C VAL A 231 8.46 -1.96 14.83
N LYS A 232 7.58 -2.11 15.84
CA LYS A 232 8.01 -2.12 17.25
C LYS A 232 9.10 -3.15 17.48
N LYS A 233 8.87 -4.39 17.05
CA LYS A 233 9.84 -5.49 17.19
C LYS A 233 11.18 -5.18 16.49
N ARG A 234 11.16 -4.58 15.29
CA ARG A 234 12.39 -4.19 14.57
C ARG A 234 13.16 -3.10 15.33
N ILE A 235 12.47 -2.10 15.86
CA ILE A 235 13.09 -1.05 16.68
C ILE A 235 13.68 -1.66 17.96
N ASP A 236 12.95 -2.54 18.64
CA ASP A 236 13.44 -3.21 19.86
C ASP A 236 14.69 -4.05 19.58
N ILE A 237 14.80 -4.66 18.40
CA ILE A 237 16.02 -5.38 17.97
C ILE A 237 17.16 -4.40 17.66
N LEU A 238 16.88 -3.32 16.93
CA LEU A 238 17.91 -2.31 16.60
C LEU A 238 18.51 -1.68 17.87
N ASN A 239 17.69 -1.37 18.87
CA ASN A 239 18.13 -0.84 20.16
C ASN A 239 18.99 -1.82 20.98
N LYS A 240 18.96 -3.13 20.68
CA LYS A 240 19.84 -4.12 21.31
C LYS A 240 21.20 -4.23 20.62
N ILE A 241 21.27 -3.83 19.35
CA ILE A 241 22.49 -3.93 18.53
C ILE A 241 23.28 -2.61 18.56
N VAL A 242 22.57 -1.48 18.54
CA VAL A 242 23.18 -0.15 18.60
C VAL A 242 23.21 0.30 20.05
N VAL A 243 24.39 0.25 20.66
CA VAL A 243 24.64 0.83 21.99
C VAL A 243 25.13 2.25 21.77
N SER A 244 24.36 3.22 22.26
CA SER A 244 24.71 4.65 22.26
C SER A 244 25.31 5.05 23.60
#